data_AF-A0A1Y1QEM2-F1
#
_entry.id   AF-A0A1Y1QEM2-F1
#
_cell.length_a   1.000
_cell.length_b   1.000
_cell.length_c   1.000
_cell.angle_alpha   90.00
_cell.angle_beta   90.00
_cell.angle_gamma   90.00
#
_symmetry.space_group_name_H-M   'P 1'
#
loop_
_entity.id
_entity.type
_entity.pdbx_description
1 polymer ?
#
loop_
_entity_poly.entity_id
_entity_poly.type
_entity_poly.pdbx_seq_one_letter_code
_entity_poly.pdbx_strand_id
1 'polypeptide(L)'
;MNTTKTDRRRKENRSEESRKAQTAAAVAASKESRKTPREKGRENELKVLRWLADWGFTSPLLLSKLVGSQSVRRIEKNGLIDRVETGSVYYPTLYRLSNLGLQFATELVDIDAEDRYDEIDLSRIRLDKARHELTAQHLTLDNKGGFFPNTTWLVGDHWTERQFADLFTDDEGNPIYAKNAKLPDVVWTVTDMGDDEGETLKIAVEIELTKKGSIEPNSKTRYKLDQFIFRVLNSIKPDKVDRYIIASRNEGILGSYQNAMTPGRTYRTWEKDKRGHWQPDKEIIVPDFAATQIIYHHITDDGRRL
;
A
#
# COMPACT_ATOMS: atom_id res chain seq x y z
N MET A 1 28.89 -47.99 3.57
CA MET A 1 28.11 -47.03 4.39
C MET A 1 29.07 -46.04 5.05
N ASN A 2 29.26 -44.83 4.50
CA ASN A 2 29.99 -43.73 5.17
C ASN A 2 29.72 -42.33 4.58
N THR A 3 28.67 -42.17 3.77
CA THR A 3 28.35 -40.93 3.03
C THR A 3 27.63 -39.87 3.86
N THR A 4 27.07 -40.22 5.02
CA THR A 4 26.22 -39.32 5.83
C THR A 4 26.96 -38.32 6.72
N LYS A 5 28.23 -38.56 7.08
CA LYS A 5 29.01 -37.62 7.93
C LYS A 5 29.64 -36.46 7.15
N THR A 6 30.05 -36.70 5.91
CA THR A 6 30.75 -35.71 5.08
C THR A 6 29.80 -34.61 4.56
N ASP A 7 28.56 -34.97 4.24
CA ASP A 7 27.53 -34.01 3.81
C ASP A 7 27.04 -33.11 4.94
N ARG A 8 27.04 -33.59 6.20
CA ARG A 8 26.66 -32.80 7.37
C ARG A 8 27.68 -31.70 7.66
N ARG A 9 28.99 -32.05 7.66
CA ARG A 9 30.08 -31.06 7.80
C ARG A 9 30.12 -30.04 6.68
N ARG A 10 29.83 -30.43 5.42
CA ARG A 10 29.74 -29.49 4.30
C ARG A 10 28.56 -28.52 4.42
N LYS A 11 27.41 -28.97 4.93
CA LYS A 11 26.26 -28.08 5.22
C LYS A 11 26.53 -27.14 6.40
N GLU A 12 27.16 -27.61 7.46
CA GLU A 12 27.53 -26.79 8.63
C GLU A 12 28.57 -25.72 8.26
N ASN A 13 29.63 -26.09 7.54
CA ASN A 13 30.67 -25.14 7.10
C ASN A 13 30.12 -24.09 6.12
N ARG A 14 29.23 -24.48 5.19
CA ARG A 14 28.52 -23.51 4.33
C ARG A 14 27.65 -22.54 5.14
N SER A 15 27.08 -22.98 6.26
CA SER A 15 26.32 -22.10 7.14
C SER A 15 27.22 -21.14 7.93
N GLU A 16 28.42 -21.57 8.31
CA GLU A 16 29.36 -20.74 9.06
C GLU A 16 30.04 -19.70 8.17
N GLU A 17 30.48 -20.08 6.97
CA GLU A 17 31.00 -19.15 5.96
C GLU A 17 29.93 -18.14 5.52
N SER A 18 28.69 -18.58 5.32
CA SER A 18 27.57 -17.68 5.00
C SER A 18 27.29 -16.69 6.15
N ARG A 19 27.36 -17.14 7.41
CA ARG A 19 27.23 -16.25 8.59
C ARG A 19 28.40 -15.26 8.67
N LYS A 20 29.64 -15.70 8.47
CA LYS A 20 30.82 -14.82 8.45
C LYS A 20 30.73 -13.78 7.34
N ALA A 21 30.27 -14.17 6.15
CA ALA A 21 30.06 -13.25 5.03
C ALA A 21 28.94 -12.23 5.33
N GLN A 22 27.81 -12.66 5.90
CA GLN A 22 26.75 -11.75 6.34
C GLN A 22 27.22 -10.77 7.43
N THR A 23 27.99 -11.25 8.40
CA THR A 23 28.55 -10.39 9.46
C THR A 23 29.54 -9.38 8.87
N ALA A 24 30.44 -9.81 7.97
CA ALA A 24 31.39 -8.92 7.32
C ALA A 24 30.68 -7.84 6.47
N ALA A 25 29.66 -8.21 5.70
CA ALA A 25 28.84 -7.28 4.93
C ALA A 25 28.08 -6.28 5.83
N ALA A 26 27.51 -6.75 6.95
CA ALA A 26 26.84 -5.88 7.92
C ALA A 26 27.80 -4.88 8.58
N VAL A 27 29.03 -5.31 8.89
CA VAL A 27 30.09 -4.43 9.43
C VAL A 27 30.53 -3.40 8.39
N ALA A 28 30.70 -3.79 7.13
CA ALA A 28 31.07 -2.88 6.05
C ALA A 28 30.00 -1.80 5.82
N ALA A 29 28.73 -2.19 5.73
CA ALA A 29 27.61 -1.25 5.58
C ALA A 29 27.44 -0.31 6.80
N SER A 30 27.73 -0.79 8.01
CA SER A 30 27.72 0.06 9.22
C SER A 30 28.82 1.11 9.19
N LYS A 31 30.04 0.75 8.73
CA LYS A 31 31.15 1.71 8.57
C LYS A 31 30.81 2.82 7.57
N GLU A 32 30.12 2.48 6.48
CA GLU A 32 29.69 3.44 5.46
C GLU A 32 28.62 4.41 5.99
N SER A 33 27.67 3.90 6.77
CA SER A 33 26.59 4.72 7.37
C SER A 33 27.02 5.59 8.57
N ARG A 34 28.23 5.38 9.12
CA ARG A 34 28.73 5.94 10.40
C ARG A 34 27.85 5.70 11.63
N LYS A 35 26.76 4.93 11.52
CA LYS A 35 25.85 4.59 12.63
C LYS A 35 26.32 3.32 13.34
N THR A 36 26.25 3.34 14.66
CA THR A 36 26.44 2.17 15.51
C THR A 36 25.31 1.15 15.32
N PRO A 37 25.53 -0.14 15.61
CA PRO A 37 24.47 -1.16 15.57
C PRO A 37 23.26 -0.82 16.46
N ARG A 38 23.48 -0.10 17.57
CA ARG A 38 22.43 0.35 18.48
C ARG A 38 21.57 1.44 17.83
N GLU A 39 22.18 2.43 17.20
CA GLU A 39 21.47 3.50 16.48
C GLU A 39 20.69 2.94 15.29
N LYS A 40 21.30 2.08 14.47
CA LYS A 40 20.57 1.38 13.40
C LYS A 40 19.42 0.54 13.95
N GLY A 41 19.65 -0.07 15.11
CA GLY A 41 18.62 -0.79 15.84
C GLY A 41 17.43 0.11 16.19
N ARG A 42 17.70 1.29 16.74
CA ARG A 42 16.68 2.27 17.12
C ARG A 42 15.97 2.85 15.91
N GLU A 43 16.69 3.12 14.82
CA GLU A 43 16.10 3.58 13.55
C GLU A 43 15.13 2.54 12.98
N ASN A 44 15.50 1.26 12.98
CA ASN A 44 14.62 0.18 12.52
C ASN A 44 13.37 0.06 13.41
N GLU A 45 13.51 0.26 14.72
CA GLU A 45 12.37 0.27 15.64
C GLU A 45 11.41 1.40 15.31
N LEU A 46 11.90 2.64 15.17
CA LEU A 46 11.08 3.79 14.78
C LEU A 46 10.42 3.61 13.41
N LYS A 47 11.12 3.02 12.43
CA LYS A 47 10.55 2.68 11.12
C LYS A 47 9.38 1.70 11.22
N VAL A 48 9.51 0.67 12.05
CA VAL A 48 8.42 -0.31 12.28
C VAL A 48 7.25 0.33 13.01
N LEU A 49 7.51 1.13 14.03
CA LEU A 49 6.46 1.83 14.78
C LEU A 49 5.68 2.79 13.88
N ARG A 50 6.37 3.62 13.08
CA ARG A 50 5.74 4.48 12.08
C ARG A 50 4.90 3.67 11.10
N TRP A 51 5.50 2.65 10.50
CA TRP A 51 4.83 1.84 9.49
C TRP A 51 3.53 1.22 10.01
N LEU A 52 3.58 0.60 11.20
CA LEU A 52 2.40 -0.01 11.78
C LEU A 52 1.37 1.03 12.21
N ALA A 53 1.77 2.16 12.77
CA ALA A 53 0.83 3.23 13.13
C ALA A 53 0.08 3.78 11.90
N ASP A 54 0.80 3.96 10.78
CA ASP A 54 0.25 4.46 9.52
C ASP A 54 -0.71 3.43 8.88
N TRP A 55 -0.35 2.14 8.87
CA TRP A 55 -1.11 1.09 8.17
C TRP A 55 -2.06 0.27 9.05
N GLY A 56 -2.01 0.40 10.37
CA GLY A 56 -2.71 -0.50 11.30
C GLY A 56 -1.98 -1.83 11.48
N PHE A 57 -1.82 -2.61 10.41
CA PHE A 57 -1.16 -3.92 10.48
C PHE A 57 -0.30 -4.20 9.24
N THR A 58 0.52 -5.25 9.30
CA THR A 58 1.32 -5.71 8.15
C THR A 58 1.62 -7.22 8.21
N SER A 59 2.13 -7.79 7.13
CA SER A 59 2.56 -9.19 7.12
C SER A 59 4.03 -9.34 7.56
N PRO A 60 4.44 -10.51 8.11
CA PRO A 60 5.83 -10.79 8.45
C PRO A 60 6.83 -10.58 7.31
N LEU A 61 6.40 -10.84 6.07
CA LEU A 61 7.22 -10.68 4.87
C LEU A 61 7.52 -9.20 4.61
N LEU A 62 6.48 -8.35 4.62
CA LEU A 62 6.60 -6.91 4.40
C LEU A 62 7.42 -6.24 5.50
N LEU A 63 7.21 -6.61 6.76
CA LEU A 63 7.99 -6.07 7.87
C LEU A 63 9.47 -6.50 7.79
N SER A 64 9.72 -7.73 7.36
CA SER A 64 11.08 -8.21 7.09
C SER A 64 11.72 -7.49 5.91
N LYS A 65 10.95 -7.13 4.88
CA LYS A 65 11.42 -6.31 3.73
C LYS A 65 11.80 -4.90 4.20
N LEU A 66 11.02 -4.32 5.11
CA LEU A 66 11.25 -2.97 5.65
C LEU A 66 12.54 -2.86 6.50
N VAL A 67 12.78 -3.78 7.44
CA VAL A 67 13.88 -3.64 8.43
C VAL A 67 14.78 -4.88 8.61
N GLY A 68 14.51 -5.96 7.89
CA GLY A 68 15.18 -7.25 8.04
C GLY A 68 14.62 -8.10 9.18
N SER A 69 14.51 -9.43 8.98
CA SER A 69 13.84 -10.34 9.92
C SER A 69 14.46 -10.39 11.33
N GLN A 70 15.76 -10.12 11.48
CA GLN A 70 16.39 -10.07 12.81
C GLN A 70 15.91 -8.86 13.62
N SER A 71 15.72 -7.70 12.96
CA SER A 71 15.15 -6.51 13.59
C SER A 71 13.73 -6.78 14.05
N VAL A 72 12.91 -7.40 13.19
CA VAL A 72 11.52 -7.78 13.51
C VAL A 72 11.44 -8.64 14.77
N ARG A 73 12.21 -9.74 14.83
CA ARG A 73 12.24 -10.63 16.01
C ARG A 73 12.64 -9.91 17.29
N ARG A 74 13.57 -8.95 17.20
CA ARG A 74 14.01 -8.17 18.36
C ARG A 74 12.90 -7.23 18.84
N ILE A 75 12.22 -6.55 17.91
CA ILE A 75 11.10 -5.64 18.21
C ILE A 75 9.92 -6.41 18.81
N GLU A 76 9.59 -7.59 18.27
CA GLU A 76 8.61 -8.54 18.82
C GLU A 76 9.00 -9.00 20.23
N LYS A 77 10.26 -9.42 20.44
CA LYS A 77 10.77 -9.81 21.76
C LYS A 77 10.73 -8.67 22.79
N ASN A 78 10.91 -7.43 22.35
CA ASN A 78 10.79 -6.24 23.20
C ASN A 78 9.33 -5.90 23.53
N GLY A 79 8.35 -6.64 22.97
CA GLY A 79 6.93 -6.44 23.25
C GLY A 79 6.36 -5.19 22.61
N LEU A 80 7.00 -4.63 21.58
CA LEU A 80 6.51 -3.43 20.86
C LEU A 80 5.52 -3.77 19.74
N ILE A 81 5.53 -5.00 19.26
CA ILE A 81 4.58 -5.48 18.25
C ILE A 81 4.01 -6.82 18.69
N ASP A 82 2.73 -7.02 18.41
CA ASP A 82 2.03 -8.28 18.65
C ASP A 82 1.88 -9.06 17.35
N ARG A 83 2.04 -10.37 17.46
CA ARG A 83 1.72 -11.32 16.40
C ARG A 83 0.26 -11.76 16.52
N VAL A 84 -0.48 -11.70 15.43
CA VAL A 84 -1.90 -12.09 15.35
C VAL A 84 -2.06 -13.22 14.35
N GLU A 85 -2.54 -14.38 14.82
CA GLU A 85 -2.94 -15.47 13.94
C GLU A 85 -4.35 -15.21 13.40
N THR A 86 -4.50 -15.22 12.07
CA THR A 86 -5.76 -14.81 11.41
C THR A 86 -6.64 -15.99 11.00
N GLY A 87 -6.09 -17.21 10.98
CA GLY A 87 -6.73 -18.39 10.39
C GLY A 87 -6.85 -18.36 8.85
N SER A 88 -6.38 -17.29 8.19
CA SER A 88 -6.35 -17.19 6.72
C SER A 88 -5.25 -18.06 6.12
N VAL A 89 -5.54 -18.73 5.01
CA VAL A 89 -4.53 -19.47 4.24
C VAL A 89 -3.53 -18.52 3.55
N TYR A 90 -3.98 -17.32 3.20
CA TYR A 90 -3.18 -16.37 2.46
C TYR A 90 -2.22 -15.61 3.38
N TYR A 91 -2.73 -15.06 4.48
CA TYR A 91 -1.97 -14.27 5.45
C TYR A 91 -2.18 -14.87 6.84
N PRO A 92 -1.63 -16.05 7.13
CA PRO A 92 -1.90 -16.78 8.38
C PRO A 92 -1.55 -15.97 9.62
N THR A 93 -0.59 -15.06 9.49
CA THR A 93 -0.08 -14.24 10.58
C THR A 93 0.05 -12.79 10.13
N LEU A 94 -0.34 -11.87 11.00
CA LEU A 94 -0.13 -10.42 10.86
C LEU A 94 0.65 -9.89 12.07
N TYR A 95 1.27 -8.72 11.90
CA TYR A 95 1.86 -7.93 12.96
C TYR A 95 1.09 -6.61 13.12
N ARG A 96 0.97 -6.15 14.35
CA ARG A 96 0.38 -4.87 14.76
C ARG A 96 1.18 -4.28 15.93
N LEU A 97 0.94 -3.03 16.28
CA LEU A 97 1.45 -2.45 17.53
C LEU A 97 0.83 -3.15 18.73
N SER A 98 1.65 -3.42 19.74
CA SER A 98 1.14 -3.73 21.08
C SER A 98 0.74 -2.43 21.80
N ASN A 99 0.15 -2.53 23.00
CA ASN A 99 -0.11 -1.34 23.82
C ASN A 99 1.17 -0.53 24.09
N LEU A 100 2.28 -1.22 24.40
CA LEU A 100 3.58 -0.58 24.64
C LEU A 100 4.13 0.04 23.35
N GLY A 101 4.00 -0.65 22.22
CA GLY A 101 4.40 -0.12 20.92
C GLY A 101 3.62 1.12 20.52
N LEU A 102 2.31 1.15 20.78
CA LEU A 102 1.46 2.30 20.51
C LEU A 102 1.87 3.51 21.35
N GLN A 103 2.08 3.35 22.65
CA GLN A 103 2.61 4.43 23.52
C GLN A 103 3.92 4.99 22.96
N PHE A 104 4.86 4.12 22.58
CA PHE A 104 6.12 4.54 21.99
C PHE A 104 5.93 5.23 20.63
N ALA A 105 5.00 4.77 19.81
CA ALA A 105 4.71 5.40 18.53
C ALA A 105 4.16 6.82 18.72
N THR A 106 3.23 7.02 19.66
CA THR A 106 2.67 8.33 20.01
C THR A 106 3.75 9.28 20.50
N GLU A 107 4.61 8.85 21.43
CA GLU A 107 5.65 9.70 22.02
C GLU A 107 6.78 10.06 21.04
N LEU A 108 7.18 9.13 20.18
CA LEU A 108 8.46 9.21 19.45
C LEU A 108 8.31 9.48 17.96
N VAL A 109 7.13 9.21 17.41
CA VAL A 109 6.87 9.28 15.97
C VAL A 109 5.89 10.41 15.65
N ASP A 110 5.43 11.13 16.68
CA ASP A 110 4.51 12.28 16.58
C ASP A 110 3.30 11.94 15.70
N ILE A 111 2.66 10.82 16.04
CA ILE A 111 1.44 10.38 15.39
C ILE A 111 0.36 10.55 16.43
N ASP A 112 -0.73 11.19 16.03
CA ASP A 112 -2.01 11.17 16.73
C ASP A 112 -2.63 9.75 16.64
N ALA A 113 -1.87 8.76 17.15
CA ALA A 113 -2.11 7.34 16.95
C ALA A 113 -3.10 6.81 17.99
N GLU A 114 -3.14 7.39 19.20
CA GLU A 114 -4.03 6.91 20.26
C GLU A 114 -5.50 7.02 19.85
N ASP A 115 -5.89 8.10 19.19
CA ASP A 115 -7.28 8.30 18.75
C ASP A 115 -7.60 7.59 17.42
N ARG A 116 -6.58 7.14 16.68
CA ARG A 116 -6.76 6.62 15.30
C ARG A 116 -6.42 5.13 15.16
N TYR A 117 -5.78 4.48 16.12
CA TYR A 117 -5.28 3.10 16.02
C TYR A 117 -6.28 2.05 16.53
N ASP A 118 -7.28 1.74 15.71
CA ASP A 118 -8.34 0.77 16.04
C ASP A 118 -7.85 -0.68 16.19
N GLU A 119 -6.73 -1.04 15.55
CA GLU A 119 -6.22 -2.41 15.53
C GLU A 119 -5.65 -2.87 16.88
N ILE A 120 -5.67 -2.00 17.90
CA ILE A 120 -5.44 -2.42 19.29
C ILE A 120 -6.52 -3.43 19.75
N ASP A 121 -7.72 -3.36 19.16
CA ASP A 121 -8.76 -4.38 19.24
C ASP A 121 -8.70 -5.29 18.01
N LEU A 122 -8.42 -6.58 18.23
CA LEU A 122 -8.31 -7.56 17.15
C LEU A 122 -9.59 -7.71 16.33
N SER A 123 -10.76 -7.46 16.93
CA SER A 123 -12.04 -7.54 16.23
C SER A 123 -12.24 -6.43 15.20
N ARG A 124 -11.43 -5.36 15.27
CA ARG A 124 -11.43 -4.25 14.31
C ARG A 124 -10.59 -4.53 13.07
N ILE A 125 -9.72 -5.55 13.10
CA ILE A 125 -8.93 -5.94 11.93
C ILE A 125 -9.85 -6.56 10.87
N ARG A 126 -10.03 -5.84 9.77
CA ARG A 126 -10.85 -6.26 8.63
C ARG A 126 -10.10 -7.21 7.70
N LEU A 127 -10.13 -8.49 8.02
CA LEU A 127 -9.46 -9.52 7.21
C LEU A 127 -9.96 -9.58 5.75
N ASP A 128 -11.21 -9.19 5.48
CA ASP A 128 -11.75 -9.09 4.12
C ASP A 128 -11.01 -8.05 3.27
N LYS A 129 -10.47 -7.00 3.89
CA LYS A 129 -9.65 -5.96 3.26
C LYS A 129 -8.15 -6.25 3.30
N ALA A 130 -7.67 -7.11 4.20
CA ALA A 130 -6.24 -7.33 4.42
C ALA A 130 -5.46 -7.63 3.13
N ARG A 131 -6.05 -8.35 2.17
CA ARG A 131 -5.38 -8.62 0.89
C ARG A 131 -5.14 -7.35 0.06
N HIS A 132 -6.09 -6.41 0.03
CA HIS A 132 -5.92 -5.13 -0.67
C HIS A 132 -4.83 -4.31 0.01
N GLU A 133 -4.94 -4.12 1.32
CA GLU A 133 -4.01 -3.31 2.11
C GLU A 133 -2.58 -3.86 2.06
N LEU A 134 -2.39 -5.17 2.22
CA LEU A 134 -1.06 -5.79 2.10
C LEU A 134 -0.47 -5.66 0.69
N THR A 135 -1.32 -5.65 -0.35
CA THR A 135 -0.85 -5.42 -1.73
C THR A 135 -0.44 -3.96 -1.93
N ALA A 136 -1.20 -3.01 -1.38
CA ALA A 136 -0.84 -1.58 -1.41
C ALA A 136 0.47 -1.31 -0.64
N GLN A 137 0.64 -1.94 0.52
CA GLN A 137 1.88 -1.91 1.30
C GLN A 137 3.07 -2.47 0.52
N HIS A 138 2.89 -3.63 -0.12
CA HIS A 138 3.95 -4.24 -0.93
C HIS A 138 4.40 -3.30 -2.05
N LEU A 139 3.44 -2.80 -2.83
CA LEU A 139 3.70 -1.88 -3.93
C LEU A 139 4.36 -0.58 -3.42
N THR A 140 3.93 -0.07 -2.27
CA THR A 140 4.56 1.09 -1.63
C THR A 140 6.01 0.80 -1.25
N LEU A 141 6.31 -0.34 -0.62
CA LEU A 141 7.68 -0.72 -0.24
C LEU A 141 8.60 -0.96 -1.44
N ASP A 142 8.09 -1.48 -2.55
CA ASP A 142 8.89 -1.70 -3.75
C ASP A 142 9.36 -0.41 -4.41
N ASN A 143 8.56 0.65 -4.27
CA ASN A 143 8.84 1.91 -4.95
C ASN A 143 9.42 2.97 -4.00
N LYS A 144 9.23 2.85 -2.67
CA LYS A 144 9.69 3.85 -1.70
C LYS A 144 11.20 4.08 -1.78
N GLY A 145 11.59 5.33 -2.00
CA GLY A 145 12.97 5.76 -2.18
C GLY A 145 13.57 5.40 -3.54
N GLY A 146 12.76 4.93 -4.50
CA GLY A 146 13.16 4.55 -5.85
C GLY A 146 12.28 5.16 -6.93
N PHE A 147 12.64 4.88 -8.18
CA PHE A 147 11.89 5.34 -9.34
C PHE A 147 10.73 4.40 -9.65
N PHE A 148 9.52 4.95 -9.83
CA PHE A 148 8.39 4.16 -10.28
C PHE A 148 8.61 3.69 -11.75
N PRO A 149 8.30 2.43 -12.10
CA PRO A 149 8.65 1.87 -13.41
C PRO A 149 8.17 2.70 -14.61
N ASN A 150 9.08 2.90 -15.57
CA ASN A 150 8.84 3.68 -16.80
C ASN A 150 8.42 5.13 -16.54
N THR A 151 8.85 5.71 -15.42
CA THR A 151 8.65 7.12 -15.08
C THR A 151 9.94 7.74 -14.54
N THR A 152 9.93 9.06 -14.40
CA THR A 152 10.94 9.87 -13.71
C THR A 152 10.59 10.11 -12.24
N TRP A 153 9.61 9.39 -11.69
CA TRP A 153 9.05 9.67 -10.37
C TRP A 153 9.82 8.98 -9.26
N LEU A 154 10.47 9.77 -8.41
CA LEU A 154 11.04 9.29 -7.15
C LEU A 154 9.96 9.25 -6.08
N VAL A 155 9.58 8.06 -5.63
CA VAL A 155 8.55 7.91 -4.58
C VAL A 155 9.15 8.23 -3.22
N GLY A 156 8.72 9.34 -2.61
CA GLY A 156 9.16 9.78 -1.29
C GLY A 156 8.29 9.17 -0.19
N ASP A 157 7.34 9.96 0.29
CA ASP A 157 6.43 9.57 1.37
C ASP A 157 5.10 9.02 0.86
N HIS A 158 4.30 8.54 1.80
CA HIS A 158 2.98 8.00 1.54
C HIS A 158 2.02 8.38 2.66
N TRP A 159 0.75 8.45 2.30
CA TRP A 159 -0.36 8.64 3.21
C TRP A 159 -1.35 7.48 3.04
N THR A 160 -1.79 6.88 4.13
CA THR A 160 -2.80 5.82 4.17
C THR A 160 -4.21 6.41 4.34
N GLU A 161 -5.26 5.61 4.11
CA GLU A 161 -6.67 6.02 4.28
C GLU A 161 -6.90 6.77 5.61
N ARG A 162 -6.26 6.32 6.69
CA ARG A 162 -6.30 6.94 8.03
C ARG A 162 -5.68 8.34 8.09
N GLN A 163 -4.61 8.59 7.34
CA GLN A 163 -3.84 9.82 7.41
C GLN A 163 -4.45 10.92 6.53
N PHE A 164 -5.02 10.55 5.39
CA PHE A 164 -5.62 11.52 4.47
C PHE A 164 -7.15 11.56 4.52
N ALA A 165 -7.82 10.81 5.40
CA ALA A 165 -9.26 10.95 5.61
C ALA A 165 -9.64 12.44 5.81
N ASP A 166 -8.87 13.16 6.61
CA ASP A 166 -9.10 14.59 6.87
C ASP A 166 -8.78 15.48 5.63
N LEU A 167 -7.91 15.04 4.72
CA LEU A 167 -7.54 15.79 3.50
C LEU A 167 -8.63 15.80 2.43
N PHE A 168 -9.64 14.92 2.51
CA PHE A 168 -10.78 15.00 1.62
C PHE A 168 -12.11 15.11 2.37
N THR A 169 -12.11 16.05 3.30
CA THR A 169 -13.33 16.74 3.71
C THR A 169 -13.67 17.89 2.76
N ASP A 170 -14.92 18.34 2.75
CA ASP A 170 -15.34 19.57 2.09
C ASP A 170 -14.94 20.77 2.95
N ASP A 171 -15.27 21.97 2.47
CA ASP A 171 -14.96 23.23 3.17
C ASP A 171 -15.64 23.32 4.55
N GLU A 172 -16.64 22.47 4.81
CA GLU A 172 -17.37 22.36 6.08
C GLU A 172 -16.81 21.24 6.99
N GLY A 173 -15.74 20.55 6.56
CA GLY A 173 -15.15 19.45 7.31
C GLY A 173 -15.91 18.13 7.19
N ASN A 174 -16.94 18.04 6.32
CA ASN A 174 -17.66 16.79 6.09
C ASN A 174 -16.84 15.89 5.15
N PRO A 175 -16.70 14.59 5.45
CA PRO A 175 -16.05 13.66 4.53
C PRO A 175 -16.70 13.69 3.13
N ILE A 176 -15.95 14.09 2.09
CA ILE A 176 -16.45 14.11 0.69
C ILE A 176 -16.70 12.69 0.18
N TYR A 177 -16.13 11.68 0.84
CA TYR A 177 -16.08 10.29 0.42
C TYR A 177 -17.42 9.55 0.37
N ALA A 178 -18.51 10.19 0.79
CA ALA A 178 -19.82 9.55 0.76
C ALA A 178 -20.51 9.60 -0.62
N LYS A 179 -20.19 10.56 -1.49
CA LYS A 179 -20.96 10.75 -2.74
C LYS A 179 -20.13 10.75 -4.03
N ASN A 180 -19.02 11.49 -4.10
CA ASN A 180 -18.47 11.88 -5.41
C ASN A 180 -17.00 11.51 -5.68
N ALA A 181 -16.22 11.14 -4.67
CA ALA A 181 -14.79 10.81 -4.82
C ALA A 181 -14.46 9.42 -4.25
N LYS A 182 -13.46 8.75 -4.82
CA LYS A 182 -12.95 7.47 -4.31
C LYS A 182 -11.80 7.76 -3.36
N LEU A 183 -11.87 7.21 -2.15
CA LEU A 183 -10.71 7.03 -1.27
C LEU A 183 -9.74 6.06 -1.95
N PRO A 184 -8.54 6.48 -2.37
CA PRO A 184 -7.53 5.52 -2.81
C PRO A 184 -7.08 4.63 -1.65
N ASP A 185 -6.38 3.54 -1.93
CA ASP A 185 -5.82 2.69 -0.87
C ASP A 185 -4.59 3.35 -0.21
N VAL A 186 -3.82 4.12 -0.99
CA VAL A 186 -2.67 4.92 -0.54
C VAL A 186 -2.46 6.11 -1.47
N VAL A 187 -1.97 7.22 -0.95
CA VAL A 187 -1.46 8.35 -1.75
C VAL A 187 0.05 8.41 -1.58
N TRP A 188 0.79 8.52 -2.67
CA TRP A 188 2.23 8.75 -2.64
C TRP A 188 2.55 10.21 -2.90
N THR A 189 3.55 10.73 -2.20
CA THR A 189 4.24 11.96 -2.59
C THR A 189 5.42 11.56 -3.44
N VAL A 190 5.44 12.02 -4.68
CA VAL A 190 6.51 11.72 -5.63
C VAL A 190 7.17 13.01 -6.09
N THR A 191 8.47 12.97 -6.31
CA THR A 191 9.18 14.04 -7.02
C THR A 191 9.36 13.60 -8.47
N ASP A 192 8.78 14.33 -9.40
CA ASP A 192 8.96 14.12 -10.83
C ASP A 192 10.30 14.74 -11.27
N MET A 193 11.31 13.89 -11.44
CA MET A 193 12.69 14.29 -11.77
C MET A 193 12.88 14.53 -13.28
N GLY A 194 11.92 15.20 -13.92
CA GLY A 194 12.00 15.58 -15.34
C GLY A 194 13.12 16.59 -15.62
N ASP A 195 12.92 17.44 -16.64
CA ASP A 195 13.98 18.35 -17.11
C ASP A 195 14.22 19.59 -16.20
N ASP A 196 13.33 19.85 -15.23
CA ASP A 196 13.36 21.04 -14.35
C ASP A 196 13.58 20.70 -12.85
N GLU A 197 13.59 21.71 -11.98
CA GLU A 197 13.59 21.56 -10.50
C GLU A 197 12.38 20.72 -10.07
N GLY A 198 12.58 19.42 -9.88
CA GLY A 198 11.52 18.40 -9.86
C GLY A 198 10.23 18.78 -9.14
N GLU A 199 9.10 18.55 -9.80
CA GLU A 199 7.77 18.87 -9.28
C GLU A 199 7.34 17.83 -8.25
N THR A 200 6.75 18.27 -7.14
CA THR A 200 6.15 17.35 -6.17
C THR A 200 4.70 17.05 -6.55
N LEU A 201 4.41 15.80 -6.86
CA LEU A 201 3.07 15.32 -7.21
C LEU A 201 2.50 14.42 -6.11
N LYS A 202 1.18 14.43 -5.98
CA LYS A 202 0.39 13.49 -5.18
C LYS A 202 -0.24 12.46 -6.10
N ILE A 203 0.17 11.20 -5.95
CA ILE A 203 -0.29 10.10 -6.79
C ILE A 203 -1.18 9.19 -5.97
N ALA A 204 -2.47 9.11 -6.30
CA ALA A 204 -3.38 8.16 -5.69
C ALA A 204 -3.15 6.77 -6.27
N VAL A 205 -3.13 5.74 -5.42
CA VAL A 205 -2.95 4.35 -5.82
C VAL A 205 -4.14 3.53 -5.34
N GLU A 206 -4.79 2.85 -6.27
CA GLU A 206 -5.90 1.92 -6.01
C GLU A 206 -5.51 0.52 -6.48
N ILE A 207 -5.66 -0.45 -5.58
CA ILE A 207 -5.46 -1.87 -5.84
C ILE A 207 -6.80 -2.48 -6.26
N GLU A 208 -6.81 -3.11 -7.42
CA GLU A 208 -8.00 -3.74 -7.98
C GLU A 208 -7.83 -5.25 -8.08
N LEU A 209 -8.34 -5.98 -7.07
CA LEU A 209 -8.26 -7.45 -7.05
C LEU A 209 -9.42 -8.14 -7.76
N THR A 210 -10.52 -7.42 -8.01
CA THR A 210 -11.74 -7.96 -8.64
C THR A 210 -12.36 -6.96 -9.59
N LYS A 211 -12.80 -7.42 -10.77
CA LYS A 211 -13.42 -6.56 -11.78
C LYS A 211 -14.68 -5.86 -11.25
N LYS A 212 -14.75 -4.53 -11.34
CA LYS A 212 -15.98 -3.76 -11.09
C LYS A 212 -16.90 -3.86 -12.30
N GLY A 213 -17.84 -4.80 -12.26
CA GLY A 213 -18.94 -4.88 -13.21
C GLY A 213 -18.55 -5.17 -14.66
N SER A 214 -19.44 -4.80 -15.60
CA SER A 214 -19.25 -5.02 -17.03
C SER A 214 -19.44 -3.71 -17.81
N ILE A 215 -18.71 -3.58 -18.91
CA ILE A 215 -18.86 -2.48 -19.86
C ILE A 215 -20.10 -2.63 -20.74
N GLU A 216 -20.74 -3.79 -20.77
CA GLU A 216 -21.96 -4.00 -21.56
C GLU A 216 -23.09 -3.05 -21.10
N PRO A 217 -23.70 -2.25 -22.00
CA PRO A 217 -24.69 -1.23 -21.63
C PRO A 217 -25.89 -1.76 -20.83
N ASN A 218 -26.28 -3.01 -21.07
CA ASN A 218 -27.43 -3.67 -20.43
C ASN A 218 -27.04 -4.56 -19.24
N SER A 219 -25.79 -4.50 -18.78
CA SER A 219 -25.37 -5.29 -17.62
C SER A 219 -25.96 -4.75 -16.32
N LYS A 220 -26.53 -5.63 -15.50
CA LYS A 220 -26.97 -5.33 -14.13
C LYS A 220 -25.85 -4.81 -13.21
N THR A 221 -24.60 -4.92 -13.62
CA THR A 221 -23.43 -4.49 -12.85
C THR A 221 -22.71 -3.28 -13.44
N ARG A 222 -23.22 -2.69 -14.54
CA ARG A 222 -22.63 -1.52 -15.20
C ARG A 222 -22.49 -0.34 -14.24
N TYR A 223 -23.46 -0.13 -13.35
CA TYR A 223 -23.40 0.95 -12.34
C TYR A 223 -22.16 0.89 -11.46
N LYS A 224 -21.63 -0.32 -11.15
CA LYS A 224 -20.41 -0.46 -10.33
C LYS A 224 -19.19 0.05 -11.07
N LEU A 225 -19.10 -0.25 -12.37
CA LEU A 225 -18.02 0.23 -13.23
C LEU A 225 -18.09 1.75 -13.37
N ASP A 226 -19.26 2.28 -13.72
CA ASP A 226 -19.40 3.71 -13.96
C ASP A 226 -19.18 4.54 -12.69
N GLN A 227 -19.63 4.05 -11.52
CA GLN A 227 -19.33 4.70 -10.24
C GLN A 227 -17.84 4.69 -9.93
N PHE A 228 -17.15 3.59 -10.25
CA PHE A 228 -15.69 3.54 -10.10
C PHE A 228 -15.02 4.57 -11.01
N ILE A 229 -15.40 4.64 -12.29
CA ILE A 229 -14.88 5.62 -13.26
C ILE A 229 -15.11 7.05 -12.77
N PHE A 230 -16.37 7.39 -12.45
CA PHE A 230 -16.75 8.71 -11.95
C PHE A 230 -15.91 9.14 -10.76
N ARG A 231 -15.76 8.24 -9.78
CA ARG A 231 -15.06 8.55 -8.53
C ARG A 231 -13.55 8.67 -8.72
N VAL A 232 -12.93 7.87 -9.59
CA VAL A 232 -11.51 8.01 -9.95
C VAL A 232 -11.26 9.35 -10.64
N LEU A 233 -12.05 9.68 -11.66
CA LEU A 233 -11.91 10.93 -12.41
C LEU A 233 -12.13 12.16 -11.52
N ASN A 234 -13.11 12.12 -10.61
CA ASN A 234 -13.36 13.22 -9.67
C ASN A 234 -12.33 13.35 -8.56
N SER A 235 -11.57 12.29 -8.26
CA SER A 235 -10.48 12.36 -7.28
C SER A 235 -9.28 13.11 -7.85
N ILE A 236 -9.10 13.15 -9.17
CA ILE A 236 -7.98 13.85 -9.83
C ILE A 236 -8.29 15.35 -9.87
N LYS A 237 -7.61 16.11 -9.00
CA LYS A 237 -7.74 17.57 -8.85
C LYS A 237 -6.41 18.16 -8.38
N PRO A 238 -5.99 19.35 -8.87
CA PRO A 238 -4.70 19.95 -8.55
C PRO A 238 -4.38 20.13 -7.05
N ASP A 239 -5.40 20.23 -6.20
CA ASP A 239 -5.25 20.41 -4.75
C ASP A 239 -5.14 19.08 -3.98
N LYS A 240 -5.59 17.96 -4.58
CA LYS A 240 -5.77 16.68 -3.89
C LYS A 240 -4.87 15.58 -4.43
N VAL A 241 -4.99 15.30 -5.72
CA VAL A 241 -4.34 14.19 -6.41
C VAL A 241 -4.10 14.62 -7.84
N ASP A 242 -2.84 14.63 -8.25
CA ASP A 242 -2.45 15.04 -9.61
C ASP A 242 -2.67 13.90 -10.61
N ARG A 243 -2.45 12.66 -10.16
CA ARG A 243 -2.56 11.46 -11.00
C ARG A 243 -3.02 10.24 -10.20
N TYR A 244 -3.51 9.24 -10.93
CA TYR A 244 -4.10 8.04 -10.37
C TYR A 244 -3.45 6.79 -10.95
N ILE A 245 -2.94 5.89 -10.12
CA ILE A 245 -2.47 4.57 -10.48
C ILE A 245 -3.58 3.56 -10.14
N ILE A 246 -4.05 2.83 -11.15
CA ILE A 246 -4.89 1.65 -10.95
C ILE A 246 -3.98 0.42 -11.12
N ALA A 247 -3.73 -0.26 -10.02
CA ALA A 247 -2.83 -1.40 -9.98
C ALA A 247 -3.59 -2.72 -9.80
N SER A 248 -3.24 -3.74 -10.58
CA SER A 248 -3.86 -5.06 -10.47
C SER A 248 -2.89 -6.15 -10.88
N ARG A 249 -3.09 -7.34 -10.32
CA ARG A 249 -2.41 -8.56 -10.78
C ARG A 249 -3.06 -9.17 -12.03
N ASN A 250 -4.27 -8.72 -12.37
CA ASN A 250 -5.03 -9.25 -13.50
C ASN A 250 -5.05 -8.24 -14.65
N GLU A 251 -4.28 -8.53 -15.71
CA GLU A 251 -4.21 -7.67 -16.89
C GLU A 251 -5.58 -7.49 -17.56
N GLY A 252 -6.46 -8.48 -17.50
CA GLY A 252 -7.83 -8.36 -18.02
C GLY A 252 -8.69 -7.36 -17.24
N ILE A 253 -8.44 -7.16 -15.94
CA ILE A 253 -9.07 -6.08 -15.17
C ILE A 253 -8.54 -4.72 -15.66
N LEU A 254 -7.21 -4.58 -15.77
CA LEU A 254 -6.58 -3.34 -16.23
C LEU A 254 -7.03 -2.96 -17.63
N GLY A 255 -6.99 -3.90 -18.57
CA GLY A 255 -7.45 -3.68 -19.95
C GLY A 255 -8.94 -3.31 -19.99
N SER A 256 -9.77 -3.86 -19.10
CA SER A 256 -11.17 -3.46 -19.00
C SER A 256 -11.33 -2.01 -18.54
N TYR A 257 -10.52 -1.55 -17.57
CA TYR A 257 -10.59 -0.17 -17.08
C TYR A 257 -9.98 0.81 -18.07
N GLN A 258 -8.82 0.49 -18.65
CA GLN A 258 -8.20 1.28 -19.71
C GLN A 258 -9.15 1.49 -20.88
N ASN A 259 -9.84 0.43 -21.30
CA ASN A 259 -10.87 0.49 -22.33
C ASN A 259 -12.07 1.35 -21.86
N ALA A 260 -12.54 1.22 -20.62
CA ALA A 260 -13.70 1.98 -20.15
C ALA A 260 -13.41 3.47 -19.90
N MET A 261 -12.17 3.81 -19.54
CA MET A 261 -11.67 5.16 -19.25
C MET A 261 -10.85 5.74 -20.42
N THR A 262 -11.05 5.25 -21.64
CA THR A 262 -10.47 5.88 -22.84
C THR A 262 -11.16 7.21 -23.11
N PRO A 263 -10.45 8.32 -23.38
CA PRO A 263 -11.06 9.59 -23.75
C PRO A 263 -12.09 9.47 -24.88
N GLY A 264 -13.16 10.27 -24.79
CA GLY A 264 -14.26 10.26 -25.76
C GLY A 264 -15.28 9.14 -25.54
N ARG A 265 -14.99 8.12 -24.71
CA ARG A 265 -16.02 7.15 -24.30
C ARG A 265 -16.98 7.74 -23.29
N THR A 266 -18.11 7.09 -23.12
CA THR A 266 -19.12 7.50 -22.15
C THR A 266 -19.23 6.54 -20.96
N TYR A 267 -19.51 7.13 -19.80
CA TYR A 267 -19.97 6.45 -18.60
C TYR A 267 -21.21 7.17 -18.06
N ARG A 268 -21.96 6.53 -17.17
CA ARG A 268 -23.20 7.11 -16.63
C ARG A 268 -23.05 7.49 -15.16
N THR A 269 -23.62 8.61 -14.73
CA THR A 269 -23.96 8.77 -13.31
C THR A 269 -25.18 7.92 -13.00
N TRP A 270 -25.29 7.49 -11.75
CA TRP A 270 -26.35 6.61 -11.29
C TRP A 270 -26.95 7.19 -10.02
N GLU A 271 -28.27 7.14 -9.93
CA GLU A 271 -29.02 7.51 -8.74
C GLU A 271 -29.93 6.35 -8.31
N LYS A 272 -30.35 6.35 -7.05
CA LYS A 272 -31.35 5.40 -6.57
C LYS A 272 -32.74 5.99 -6.75
N ASP A 273 -33.63 5.24 -7.38
CA ASP A 273 -35.04 5.58 -7.46
C ASP A 273 -35.73 5.51 -6.09
N LYS A 274 -37.03 5.85 -6.04
CA LYS A 274 -37.84 5.77 -4.81
C LYS A 274 -37.93 4.34 -4.21
N ARG A 275 -37.58 3.30 -4.97
CA ARG A 275 -37.56 1.89 -4.55
C ARG A 275 -36.14 1.42 -4.17
N GLY A 276 -35.14 2.29 -4.25
CA GLY A 276 -33.74 1.98 -3.96
C GLY A 276 -32.99 1.30 -5.10
N HIS A 277 -33.57 1.18 -6.29
CA HIS A 277 -32.92 0.62 -7.47
C HIS A 277 -32.06 1.66 -8.17
N TRP A 278 -30.89 1.24 -8.65
CA TRP A 278 -30.02 2.09 -9.45
C TRP A 278 -30.63 2.32 -10.84
N GLN A 279 -30.77 3.60 -11.22
CA GLN A 279 -31.13 4.03 -12.57
C GLN A 279 -30.07 5.00 -13.11
N PRO A 280 -29.81 4.99 -14.43
CA PRO A 280 -28.99 6.01 -15.06
C PRO A 280 -29.56 7.41 -14.83
N ASP A 281 -28.70 8.36 -14.50
CA ASP A 281 -29.03 9.78 -14.37
C ASP A 281 -28.52 10.57 -15.60
N LYS A 282 -27.21 10.68 -15.77
CA LYS A 282 -26.58 11.40 -16.88
C LYS A 282 -25.53 10.56 -17.57
N GLU A 283 -25.31 10.82 -18.85
CA GLU A 283 -24.16 10.29 -19.59
C GLU A 283 -23.07 11.35 -19.63
N ILE A 284 -21.84 10.95 -19.30
CA ILE A 284 -20.66 11.81 -19.21
C ILE A 284 -19.58 11.25 -20.11
N ILE A 285 -18.88 12.13 -20.83
CA ILE A 285 -17.74 11.79 -21.66
C ILE A 285 -16.48 11.73 -20.78
N VAL A 286 -15.69 10.67 -20.94
CA VAL A 286 -14.37 10.56 -20.31
C VAL A 286 -13.46 11.66 -20.88
N PRO A 287 -12.89 12.52 -20.02
CA PRO A 287 -12.10 13.67 -20.46
C PRO A 287 -10.72 13.27 -20.98
N ASP A 288 -10.13 14.12 -21.83
CA ASP A 288 -8.83 13.86 -22.47
C ASP A 288 -7.68 13.68 -21.48
N PHE A 289 -7.72 14.38 -20.33
CA PHE A 289 -6.71 14.26 -19.30
C PHE A 289 -6.58 12.82 -18.76
N ALA A 290 -7.62 12.00 -18.87
CA ALA A 290 -7.62 10.63 -18.37
C ALA A 290 -6.50 9.79 -19.03
N ALA A 291 -6.11 10.12 -20.28
CA ALA A 291 -5.04 9.42 -20.98
C ALA A 291 -3.65 9.64 -20.36
N THR A 292 -3.42 10.77 -19.69
CA THR A 292 -2.10 11.14 -19.14
C THR A 292 -2.06 11.12 -17.62
N GLN A 293 -3.21 11.24 -16.97
CA GLN A 293 -3.33 11.28 -15.50
C GLN A 293 -3.73 9.93 -14.89
N ILE A 294 -4.15 8.94 -15.68
CA ILE A 294 -4.42 7.58 -15.19
C ILE A 294 -3.38 6.60 -15.71
N ILE A 295 -2.70 5.93 -14.79
CA ILE A 295 -1.69 4.90 -15.08
C ILE A 295 -2.26 3.53 -14.70
N TYR A 296 -2.15 2.58 -15.61
CA TYR A 296 -2.53 1.19 -15.38
C TYR A 296 -1.27 0.39 -15.10
N HIS A 297 -1.14 -0.14 -13.87
CA HIS A 297 0.06 -0.84 -13.44
C HIS A 297 -0.21 -2.32 -13.19
N HIS A 298 0.44 -3.19 -13.96
CA HIS A 298 0.40 -4.62 -13.69
C HIS A 298 1.38 -4.96 -12.57
N ILE A 299 0.84 -5.51 -11.47
CA ILE A 299 1.64 -5.98 -10.36
C ILE A 299 2.15 -7.37 -10.72
N THR A 300 3.43 -7.46 -11.06
CA THR A 300 4.11 -8.73 -11.31
C THR A 300 4.33 -9.46 -9.98
N ASP A 301 4.06 -10.76 -9.97
CA ASP A 301 4.22 -11.59 -8.78
C ASP A 301 5.73 -11.82 -8.55
N ASP A 302 6.28 -11.40 -7.41
CA ASP A 302 7.62 -11.80 -6.99
C ASP A 302 7.66 -13.22 -6.36
N GLY A 303 6.59 -14.00 -6.57
CA GLY A 303 6.59 -15.44 -6.37
C GLY A 303 6.52 -15.89 -4.91
N ARG A 304 6.09 -15.03 -3.99
CA ARG A 304 5.78 -15.46 -2.61
C ARG A 304 4.44 -14.88 -2.19
N ARG A 305 3.58 -15.78 -1.70
CA ARG A 305 2.37 -15.42 -0.94
C ARG A 305 2.70 -14.23 -0.03
N LEU A 306 1.99 -13.12 -0.19
CA LEU A 306 1.98 -12.03 0.80
C LEU A 306 1.65 -12.59 2.19
#